data_AF-A0A932ZZR4-F1
#
_entry.id   AF-A0A932ZZR4-F1
#
_cell.length_a   1.000
_cell.length_b   1.000
_cell.length_c   1.000
_cell.angle_alpha   90.00
_cell.angle_beta   90.00
_cell.angle_gamma   90.00
#
_symmetry.space_group_name_H-M   'P 1'
#
loop_
_entity.id
_entity.type
_entity.pdbx_description
1 polymer ?
#
loop_
_entity_poly.entity_id
_entity_poly.type
_entity_poly.pdbx_seq_one_letter_code
_entity_poly.pdbx_strand_id
1 'polypeptide(L)' 'MDDLRKANGCENSGWRTTCNVGFRPGVVLDPFADAGTTLIVAARLGRDSIGIELNPSYVELIRKKLASL' A
#
# COMPACT_ATOMS: atom_id res chain seq x y z
N MET A 1 -14.77 5.22 -15.09
CA MET A 1 -14.26 4.65 -13.81
C MET A 1 -12.75 4.72 -13.90
N ASP A 2 -12.27 5.95 -14.05
CA ASP A 2 -10.97 6.28 -14.63
C ASP A 2 -10.03 6.71 -13.51
N ASP A 3 -9.09 5.82 -13.20
CA ASP A 3 -7.66 6.13 -13.07
C ASP A 3 -7.24 7.41 -12.31
N LEU A 4 -7.85 7.67 -11.14
CA LEU A 4 -7.39 8.73 -10.21
C LEU A 4 -6.03 8.44 -9.52
N ARG A 5 -5.38 7.30 -9.84
CA ARG A 5 -4.02 6.97 -9.38
C ARG A 5 -2.95 7.10 -10.46
N LYS A 6 -3.31 7.60 -11.66
CA LYS A 6 -2.30 8.15 -12.58
C LYS A 6 -1.60 9.28 -11.84
N ALA A 7 -0.36 9.02 -11.47
CA ALA A 7 0.49 9.92 -10.74
C ALA A 7 0.55 11.29 -11.45
N ASN A 8 -0.25 12.25 -10.98
CA ASN A 8 0.02 13.66 -11.20
C ASN A 8 1.26 14.00 -10.38
N GLY A 9 2.44 13.85 -10.99
CA GLY A 9 3.73 14.23 -10.43
C GLY A 9 4.28 13.24 -9.40
N CYS A 10 4.98 12.20 -9.86
CA CYS A 10 5.76 11.33 -8.97
C CYS A 10 7.21 11.30 -9.44
N GLU A 11 8.00 12.27 -8.98
CA GLU A 11 9.45 12.17 -8.93
C GLU A 11 9.81 11.10 -7.88
N ASN A 12 9.86 9.84 -8.29
CA ASN A 12 10.63 8.84 -7.56
C ASN A 12 12.05 8.90 -8.10
N SER A 13 12.97 9.44 -7.32
CA SER A 13 14.41 9.45 -7.57
C SER A 13 14.95 8.01 -7.69
N GLY A 14 14.81 7.38 -8.86
CA GLY A 14 15.54 6.15 -9.19
C GLY A 14 14.87 5.15 -10.12
N TRP A 15 13.55 5.19 -10.33
CA TRP A 15 12.85 4.17 -11.14
C TRP A 15 12.28 4.79 -12.42
N ARG A 16 12.89 4.45 -13.56
CA ARG A 16 12.47 4.93 -14.88
C ARG A 16 12.04 3.75 -15.75
N THR A 17 10.85 3.85 -16.36
CA THR A 17 10.35 2.88 -17.33
C THR A 17 11.11 2.98 -18.65
N THR A 18 11.49 1.85 -19.24
CA THR A 18 12.24 1.81 -20.51
C THR A 18 11.37 2.06 -21.75
N CYS A 19 10.04 1.94 -21.64
CA CYS A 19 9.11 1.90 -22.78
C CYS A 19 8.11 3.08 -22.86
N ASN A 20 8.31 4.19 -22.15
CA ASN A 20 7.42 5.37 -22.13
C ASN A 20 5.94 5.06 -21.82
N VAL A 21 5.67 3.93 -21.18
CA VAL A 21 4.40 3.63 -20.52
C VAL A 21 4.54 4.06 -19.07
N GLY A 22 3.54 4.74 -18.51
CA GLY A 22 3.59 5.16 -17.11
C GLY A 22 3.83 3.98 -16.16
N PHE A 23 4.39 4.24 -14.98
CA PHE A 23 4.54 3.21 -13.94
C PHE A 23 3.42 3.30 -12.91
N ARG A 24 3.12 2.18 -12.26
CA ARG A 24 2.32 2.14 -11.04
C ARG A 24 3.23 1.77 -9.87
N PRO A 25 3.05 2.37 -8.69
CA PRO A 25 3.74 1.92 -7.48
C PRO A 25 3.50 0.42 -7.24
N GLY A 26 4.52 -0.26 -6.73
CA GLY A 26 4.38 -1.68 -6.34
C GLY A 26 3.44 -1.86 -5.14
N VAL A 27 2.96 -3.09 -4.97
CA VAL A 27 2.14 -3.51 -3.82
C VAL A 27 3.05 -3.90 -2.66
N VAL A 28 2.80 -3.36 -1.46
CA VAL A 28 3.54 -3.73 -0.25
C VAL A 28 3.03 -5.07 0.27
N LEU A 29 3.91 -6.05 0.48
CA LEU A 29 3.58 -7.33 1.11
C LEU A 29 4.19 -7.39 2.51
N ASP A 30 3.35 -7.65 3.51
CA ASP A 30 3.78 -7.96 4.87
C ASP A 30 3.25 -9.35 5.27
N PRO A 31 4.10 -10.40 5.28
CA PRO A 31 3.66 -11.75 5.63
C PRO A 31 3.40 -11.95 7.13
N PHE A 32 3.80 -11.01 7.99
CA PHE A 32 3.62 -11.05 9.44
C PHE A 32 3.15 -9.69 9.95
N ALA A 33 1.89 -9.37 9.64
CA ALA A 33 1.39 -8.01 9.79
C ALA A 33 1.33 -7.52 11.24
N ASP A 34 1.28 -8.42 12.23
CA ASP A 34 1.25 -8.10 13.67
C ASP A 34 0.20 -6.98 13.93
N ALA A 35 0.55 -5.91 14.63
CA ALA A 35 -0.33 -4.78 14.91
C ALA A 35 -0.72 -3.92 13.68
N GLY A 36 -0.20 -4.22 12.49
CA GLY A 36 -0.57 -3.61 11.21
C GLY A 36 0.21 -2.36 10.81
N THR A 37 1.33 -2.04 11.46
CA THR A 37 2.04 -0.77 11.26
C THR A 37 2.46 -0.57 9.80
N THR A 38 2.97 -1.61 9.15
CA THR A 38 3.36 -1.58 7.73
C THR A 38 2.20 -1.21 6.82
N LEU A 39 1.02 -1.82 7.04
CA LEU A 39 -0.17 -1.61 6.22
C LEU A 39 -0.72 -0.19 6.39
N ILE A 40 -0.71 0.33 7.61
CA ILE A 40 -1.14 1.69 7.94
C ILE A 40 -0.24 2.73 7.28
N VAL A 41 1.07 2.53 7.34
CA VAL A 41 2.03 3.43 6.67
C VAL A 41 1.88 3.33 5.15
N ALA A 42 1.70 2.13 4.59
CA ALA A 42 1.44 1.95 3.16
C ALA A 42 0.18 2.72 2.70
N ALA A 43 -0.93 2.59 3.44
CA ALA A 43 -2.17 3.32 3.17
C ALA A 43 -1.98 4.84 3.23
N ARG A 44 -1.29 5.36 4.26
CA ARG A 44 -0.98 6.80 4.38
C ARG A 44 -0.10 7.34 3.26
N LEU A 45 0.76 6.50 2.69
CA LEU A 45 1.60 6.83 1.53
C LEU A 45 0.88 6.61 0.18
N GLY A 46 -0.43 6.29 0.20
CA GLY A 46 -1.21 6.05 -1.01
C GLY A 46 -0.79 4.78 -1.76
N ARG A 47 -0.20 3.79 -1.07
CA ARG A 47 0.21 2.50 -1.64
C ARG A 47 -0.81 1.42 -1.35
N ASP A 48 -1.01 0.54 -2.33
CA ASP A 48 -1.73 -0.70 -2.12
C ASP A 48 -0.88 -1.67 -1.26
N SER A 49 -1.52 -2.48 -0.42
CA SER A 49 -0.82 -3.43 0.45
C SER A 49 -1.60 -4.71 0.69
N ILE A 50 -0.87 -5.79 1.00
CA ILE A 50 -1.38 -7.11 1.40
C ILE A 50 -0.69 -7.48 2.72
N GLY A 51 -1.48 -7.78 3.75
CA GLY A 51 -0.99 -8.24 5.04
C GLY A 51 -1.52 -9.62 5.39
N ILE A 52 -0.68 -10.47 5.95
CA ILE A 52 -1.06 -11.79 6.47
C ILE A 52 -0.83 -11.79 7.97
N GLU A 53 -1.84 -12.21 8.72
CA GLU A 53 -1.79 -12.34 10.18
C GLU A 53 -2.60 -13.56 10.60
N LEU A 54 -2.04 -14.40 11.46
CA LEU A 54 -2.65 -15.64 11.92
C LEU A 54 -3.64 -15.40 13.05
N ASN A 55 -3.35 -14.45 13.94
CA ASN A 55 -4.16 -14.16 15.10
C ASN A 55 -5.40 -13.32 14.69
N PRO A 56 -6.63 -13.88 14.78
CA PRO A 56 -7.83 -13.19 14.32
C PRO A 56 -8.10 -11.89 15.10
N SER A 57 -7.69 -11.80 16.38
CA SER A 57 -7.84 -10.58 17.17
C SER A 57 -6.98 -9.43 16.61
N TYR A 58 -5.80 -9.74 16.08
CA TYR A 58 -4.94 -8.76 15.42
C TYR A 58 -5.47 -8.39 14.04
N VAL A 59 -6.04 -9.35 13.28
CA VAL A 59 -6.73 -9.05 12.01
C VAL A 59 -7.85 -8.03 12.21
N GLU A 60 -8.69 -8.19 13.23
CA GLU A 60 -9.77 -7.25 13.54
C GLU A 60 -9.24 -5.88 14.00
N LEU A 61 -8.15 -5.85 14.77
CA LEU A 61 -7.47 -4.61 15.13
C LEU A 61 -6.96 -3.87 13.89
N ILE A 62 -6.28 -4.57 12.98
CA ILE A 62 -5.76 -4.01 11.72
C ILE A 62 -6.90 -3.42 10.89
N ARG A 63 -7.99 -4.17 10.70
CA ARG A 63 -9.17 -3.72 9.95
C ARG A 63 -9.76 -2.43 10.52
N LYS A 64 -9.91 -2.34 11.85
CA LYS A 64 -10.38 -1.12 12.53
C LYS A 64 -9.46 0.06 12.29
N LYS A 65 -8.13 -0.14 12.41
CA LYS A 65 -7.15 0.93 12.17
C LYS A 65 -7.24 1.42 10.73
N LEU A 66 -7.28 0.52 9.75
CA LEU A 66 -7.38 0.87 8.32
C LEU A 66 -8.70 1.56 7.97
N ALA A 67 -9.82 1.16 8.57
CA ALA A 67 -11.12 1.81 8.34
C ALA A 67 -11.22 3.23 8.92
N SER A 68 -10.30 3.61 9.81
CA SER A 68 -10.23 4.94 10.45
C SER A 68 -9.20 5.89 9.83
N LEU A 69 -8.51 5.47 8.77
CA LEU A 69 -7.56 6.29 8.00
C LEU A 69 -8.29 7.11 6.93
#